data_AF-A0A1Q4H591-F1
#
_entry.id   AF-A0A1Q4H591-F1
#
_cell.length_a   1.000
_cell.length_b   1.000
_cell.length_c   1.000
_cell.angle_alpha   90.00
_cell.angle_beta   90.00
_cell.angle_gamma   90.00
#
_symmetry.space_group_name_H-M   'P 1'
#
loop_
_entity.id
_entity.type
_entity.pdbx_description
1 polymer ?
#
loop_
_entity_poly.entity_id
_entity_poly.type
_entity_poly.pdbx_seq_one_letter_code
_entity_poly.pdbx_strand_id
1 'polypeptide(L)'
;MTEHAVQQQIRFIARLGAAMGAANYPVTLIRQMLARASAAYGLPNNYIALPNYVQVVGPSTTTGTVVEAANLDHDLRFDQTFPLARLISDARHGRVSPADGEARLDAILAMPNRYPSAIAVLGYGIQSAGLALVMEPTPLNLLIATVLGFMVGVFCVAGRRLPMLQHLVPAVSAFAVSAICIAGAQRMGLDHVSLRALIPPLAVFLPGAAITLAVVELTARDVISGSSRLISGFMQIAQLAFGILIATQLLGADGTQLSSDAVNKIGPWSPWVGVAVYAVGVMLFLAPPLSFLPWLGLIVYTAFAGQFLGDLVFGSYASGFCGGLVLTVAALAISRRRAAPPAIAMILPGFWLLVPGSMGLIGVTELFGADGDSAFPATVISMISVALGLQAGLVLWQLTRFRRRAAP
;
A
#
# COMPACT_ATOMS: atom_id res chain seq x y z
N MET A 1 -33.60 6.96 -23.93
CA MET A 1 -32.74 7.80 -23.06
C MET A 1 -32.44 9.08 -23.80
N THR A 2 -32.50 10.24 -23.15
CA THR A 2 -32.07 11.50 -23.76
C THR A 2 -30.54 11.50 -23.91
N GLU A 3 -30.01 12.18 -24.91
CA GLU A 3 -28.56 12.29 -25.18
C GLU A 3 -27.79 12.81 -23.95
N HIS A 4 -28.39 13.76 -23.23
CA HIS A 4 -27.90 14.28 -21.95
C HIS A 4 -27.77 13.18 -20.86
N ALA A 5 -28.69 12.22 -20.81
CA ALA A 5 -28.63 11.13 -19.83
C ALA A 5 -27.48 10.15 -20.13
N VAL A 6 -27.22 9.89 -21.42
CA VAL A 6 -26.07 9.07 -21.85
C VAL A 6 -24.76 9.76 -21.51
N GLN A 7 -24.63 11.05 -21.79
CA GLN A 7 -23.42 11.82 -21.47
C GLN A 7 -23.16 11.85 -19.95
N GLN A 8 -24.19 12.12 -19.15
CA GLN A 8 -24.08 12.11 -17.69
C GLN A 8 -23.64 10.75 -17.14
N GLN A 9 -24.15 9.65 -17.72
CA GLN A 9 -23.73 8.31 -17.33
C GLN A 9 -22.26 8.03 -17.69
N ILE A 10 -21.83 8.38 -18.89
CA ILE A 10 -20.44 8.19 -19.33
C ILE A 10 -19.49 9.01 -18.43
N ARG A 11 -19.86 10.26 -18.13
CA ARG A 11 -19.12 11.13 -17.21
C ARG A 11 -19.01 10.52 -15.82
N PHE A 12 -20.12 10.06 -15.25
CA PHE A 12 -20.12 9.39 -13.94
C PHE A 12 -19.18 8.17 -13.93
N ILE A 13 -19.26 7.30 -14.94
CA ILE A 13 -18.41 6.10 -15.06
C ILE A 13 -16.93 6.49 -15.18
N ALA A 14 -16.61 7.52 -15.96
CA ALA A 14 -15.24 8.01 -16.11
C ALA A 14 -14.70 8.52 -14.77
N ARG A 15 -15.45 9.39 -14.08
CA ARG A 15 -15.07 9.93 -12.76
C ARG A 15 -14.95 8.85 -11.69
N LEU A 16 -15.85 7.85 -11.71
CA LEU A 16 -15.78 6.70 -10.81
C LEU A 16 -14.49 5.90 -11.04
N GLY A 17 -14.11 5.68 -12.31
CA GLY A 17 -12.86 5.02 -12.67
C GLY A 17 -11.63 5.81 -12.23
N ALA A 18 -11.62 7.13 -12.44
CA ALA A 18 -10.53 8.00 -11.99
C ALA A 18 -10.39 7.97 -10.46
N ALA A 19 -11.51 7.99 -9.71
CA ALA A 19 -11.50 7.87 -8.26
C ALA A 19 -10.97 6.50 -7.78
N MET A 20 -11.23 5.42 -8.52
CA MET A 20 -10.63 4.11 -8.25
C MET A 20 -9.10 4.12 -8.48
N GLY A 21 -8.64 4.79 -9.54
CA GLY A 21 -7.22 4.99 -9.82
C GLY A 21 -6.52 5.73 -8.68
N ALA A 22 -7.08 6.87 -8.25
CA ALA A 22 -6.60 7.64 -7.10
C ALA A 22 -6.64 6.86 -5.77
N ALA A 23 -7.56 5.89 -5.64
CA ALA A 23 -7.60 4.96 -4.52
C ALA A 23 -6.64 3.76 -4.67
N ASN A 24 -5.73 3.80 -5.64
CA ASN A 24 -4.74 2.77 -5.93
C ASN A 24 -5.32 1.39 -6.29
N TYR A 25 -6.48 1.35 -6.94
CA TYR A 25 -6.99 0.09 -7.50
C TYR A 25 -6.13 -0.38 -8.67
N PRO A 26 -5.88 -1.70 -8.81
CA PRO A 26 -5.26 -2.25 -10.01
C PRO A 26 -6.09 -1.93 -11.25
N VAL A 27 -5.45 -1.57 -12.35
CA VAL A 27 -6.11 -1.18 -13.60
C VAL A 27 -7.00 -2.30 -14.14
N THR A 28 -6.57 -3.55 -14.03
CA THR A 28 -7.39 -4.74 -14.34
C THR A 28 -8.73 -4.73 -13.60
N LEU A 29 -8.70 -4.38 -12.31
CA LEU A 29 -9.88 -4.35 -11.46
C LEU A 29 -10.77 -3.15 -11.78
N ILE A 30 -10.18 -1.99 -12.08
CA ILE A 30 -10.91 -0.81 -12.55
C ILE A 30 -11.74 -1.18 -13.79
N ARG A 31 -11.11 -1.72 -14.84
CA ARG A 31 -11.84 -2.12 -16.06
C ARG A 31 -12.96 -3.11 -15.79
N GLN A 32 -12.73 -4.13 -14.95
CA GLN A 32 -13.77 -5.09 -14.58
C GLN A 32 -14.95 -4.46 -13.84
N MET A 33 -14.69 -3.48 -12.96
CA MET A 33 -15.75 -2.81 -12.21
C MET A 33 -16.52 -1.82 -13.09
N LEU A 34 -15.84 -1.08 -13.97
CA LEU A 34 -16.47 -0.18 -14.95
C LEU A 34 -17.33 -0.96 -15.94
N ALA A 35 -16.84 -2.08 -16.48
CA ALA A 35 -17.61 -2.93 -17.38
C ALA A 35 -18.91 -3.44 -16.72
N ARG A 36 -18.85 -3.85 -15.44
CA ARG A 36 -20.05 -4.29 -14.70
C ARG A 36 -21.00 -3.14 -14.39
N ALA A 37 -20.48 -1.96 -14.05
CA ALA A 37 -21.31 -0.77 -13.81
C ALA A 37 -22.02 -0.34 -15.10
N SER A 38 -21.29 -0.26 -16.22
CA SER A 38 -21.85 0.12 -17.51
C SER A 38 -22.91 -0.86 -18.01
N ALA A 39 -22.69 -2.17 -17.81
CA ALA A 39 -23.68 -3.20 -18.11
C ALA A 39 -24.95 -3.04 -17.26
N ALA A 40 -24.82 -2.69 -15.97
CA ALA A 40 -25.98 -2.45 -15.09
C ALA A 40 -26.82 -1.24 -15.54
N TYR A 41 -26.19 -0.27 -16.21
CA TYR A 41 -26.85 0.88 -16.81
C TYR A 41 -27.23 0.69 -18.29
N GLY A 42 -27.05 -0.51 -18.86
CA GLY A 42 -27.47 -0.82 -20.23
C GLY A 42 -26.66 -0.17 -21.35
N LEU A 43 -25.45 0.34 -21.08
CA LEU A 43 -24.55 0.89 -22.11
C LEU A 43 -23.28 0.04 -22.23
N PRO A 44 -23.02 -0.61 -23.37
CA PRO A 44 -21.73 -1.25 -23.62
C PRO A 44 -20.69 -0.19 -24.00
N ASN A 45 -19.99 0.35 -23.01
CA ASN A 45 -18.91 1.32 -23.24
C ASN A 45 -17.57 0.60 -23.43
N ASN A 46 -16.66 1.24 -24.17
CA ASN A 46 -15.25 0.87 -24.23
C ASN A 46 -14.47 1.72 -23.22
N TYR A 47 -13.40 1.15 -22.66
CA TYR A 47 -12.62 1.82 -21.61
C TYR A 47 -11.14 1.77 -21.92
N ILE A 48 -10.48 2.91 -21.73
CA ILE A 48 -9.03 2.99 -21.58
C ILE A 48 -8.78 3.37 -20.12
N ALA A 49 -8.07 2.51 -19.39
CA ALA A 49 -7.72 2.75 -18.00
C ALA A 49 -6.21 2.69 -17.85
N LEU A 50 -5.65 3.76 -17.30
CA LEU A 50 -4.27 3.94 -16.89
C LEU A 50 -4.28 4.29 -15.38
N PRO A 51 -3.14 4.22 -14.66
CA PRO A 51 -3.11 4.49 -13.22
C PRO A 51 -3.81 5.79 -12.80
N ASN A 52 -3.56 6.87 -13.54
CA ASN A 52 -4.01 8.22 -13.19
C ASN A 52 -5.01 8.80 -14.20
N TYR A 53 -5.49 7.99 -15.14
CA TYR A 53 -6.32 8.45 -16.25
C TYR A 53 -7.30 7.36 -16.68
N VAL A 54 -8.58 7.71 -16.74
CA VAL A 54 -9.62 6.82 -17.26
C VAL A 54 -10.40 7.55 -18.35
N GLN A 55 -10.57 6.88 -19.48
CA GLN A 55 -11.39 7.33 -20.58
C GLN A 55 -12.47 6.31 -20.87
N VAL A 56 -13.69 6.80 -21.04
CA VAL A 56 -14.87 6.01 -21.36
C VAL A 56 -15.39 6.48 -22.71
N VAL A 57 -15.45 5.56 -23.65
CA VAL A 57 -15.96 5.77 -25.00
C VAL A 57 -17.35 5.14 -25.06
N GLY A 58 -18.36 5.99 -25.24
CA GLY A 58 -19.75 5.60 -25.38
C GLY A 58 -20.05 4.90 -26.71
N PRO A 59 -21.28 4.40 -26.90
CA PRO A 59 -21.73 3.90 -28.19
C PRO A 59 -21.74 5.03 -29.23
N SER A 60 -21.47 4.67 -30.49
CA SER A 60 -21.60 5.59 -31.62
C SER A 60 -23.08 5.93 -31.82
N THR A 61 -23.39 7.23 -31.86
CA THR A 61 -24.74 7.75 -32.13
C THR A 61 -24.74 8.52 -33.45
N THR A 62 -25.92 8.90 -33.95
CA THR A 62 -26.07 9.70 -35.18
C THR A 62 -25.41 11.07 -35.10
N THR A 63 -25.17 11.59 -33.90
CA THR A 63 -24.51 12.88 -33.63
C THR A 63 -23.02 12.74 -33.34
N GLY A 64 -22.51 11.51 -33.22
CA GLY A 64 -21.11 11.20 -32.93
C GLY A 64 -20.93 10.22 -31.76
N THR A 65 -19.69 10.01 -31.35
CA THR A 65 -19.34 9.15 -30.21
C THR A 65 -18.98 10.01 -29.02
N VAL A 66 -19.71 9.87 -27.91
CA VAL A 66 -19.40 10.58 -26.66
C VAL A 66 -18.17 9.95 -26.04
N VAL A 67 -17.17 10.78 -25.73
CA VAL A 67 -15.92 10.37 -25.09
C VAL A 67 -15.71 11.25 -23.87
N GLU A 68 -15.64 10.65 -22.69
CA GLU A 68 -15.30 11.36 -21.46
C GLU A 68 -13.99 10.83 -20.91
N ALA A 69 -13.14 11.77 -20.51
CA ALA A 69 -11.88 11.50 -19.85
C ALA A 69 -11.91 12.09 -18.45
N ALA A 70 -11.39 11.35 -17.48
CA ALA A 70 -11.31 11.80 -16.10
C ALA A 70 -9.95 11.41 -15.50
N ASN A 71 -9.40 12.35 -14.74
CA ASN A 71 -8.22 12.19 -13.88
C ASN A 71 -8.50 12.89 -12.55
N LEU A 72 -7.85 12.41 -11.49
CA LEU A 72 -7.74 13.14 -10.23
C LEU A 72 -6.28 13.53 -10.05
N ASP A 73 -6.02 14.77 -9.68
CA ASP A 73 -4.66 15.31 -9.54
C ASP A 73 -3.97 14.88 -8.23
N HIS A 74 -4.68 14.15 -7.37
CA HIS A 74 -4.19 13.69 -6.07
C HIS A 74 -4.72 12.30 -5.72
N ASP A 75 -3.94 11.59 -4.90
CA ASP A 75 -4.35 10.32 -4.33
C ASP A 75 -5.53 10.49 -3.37
N LEU A 76 -6.43 9.52 -3.39
CA LEU A 76 -7.57 9.49 -2.50
C LEU A 76 -7.11 9.06 -1.09
N ARG A 77 -7.65 9.72 -0.05
CA ARG A 77 -7.33 9.35 1.34
C ARG A 77 -7.88 7.95 1.66
N PHE A 78 -7.18 7.22 2.51
CA PHE A 78 -7.54 5.86 2.87
C PHE A 78 -8.97 5.73 3.42
N ASP A 79 -9.44 6.68 4.23
CA ASP A 79 -10.79 6.66 4.79
C ASP A 79 -11.90 6.90 3.74
N GLN A 80 -11.61 7.65 2.67
CA GLN A 80 -12.52 7.87 1.54
C GLN A 80 -12.70 6.61 0.68
N THR A 81 -11.78 5.63 0.76
CA THR A 81 -11.90 4.36 0.01
C THR A 81 -13.10 3.52 0.45
N PHE A 82 -13.53 3.64 1.71
CA PHE A 82 -14.68 2.89 2.26
C PHE A 82 -16.02 3.33 1.67
N PRO A 83 -16.41 4.62 1.68
CA PRO A 83 -17.62 5.06 1.00
C PRO A 83 -17.51 4.94 -0.52
N LEU A 84 -16.32 5.14 -1.12
CA LEU A 84 -16.11 4.90 -2.55
C LEU A 84 -16.45 3.46 -2.93
N ALA A 85 -15.98 2.48 -2.18
CA ALA A 85 -16.28 1.09 -2.48
C ALA A 85 -17.77 0.73 -2.34
N ARG A 86 -18.50 1.40 -1.44
CA ARG A 86 -19.97 1.28 -1.39
C ARG A 86 -20.61 1.85 -2.64
N LEU A 87 -20.19 3.04 -3.07
CA LEU A 87 -20.66 3.66 -4.32
C LEU A 87 -20.38 2.76 -5.54
N ILE A 88 -19.18 2.19 -5.64
CA ILE A 88 -18.82 1.25 -6.71
C ILE A 88 -19.71 0.00 -6.67
N SER A 89 -19.98 -0.53 -5.46
CA SER A 89 -20.89 -1.67 -5.30
C SER A 89 -22.30 -1.32 -5.76
N ASP A 90 -22.84 -0.17 -5.36
CA ASP A 90 -24.18 0.27 -5.74
C ASP A 90 -24.29 0.48 -7.26
N ALA A 91 -23.30 1.15 -7.87
CA ALA A 91 -23.24 1.37 -9.32
C ALA A 91 -23.20 0.05 -10.11
N ARG A 92 -22.39 -0.92 -9.66
CA ARG A 92 -22.29 -2.25 -10.28
C ARG A 92 -23.56 -3.10 -10.21
N HIS A 93 -24.50 -2.75 -9.32
CA HIS A 93 -25.79 -3.43 -9.20
C HIS A 93 -26.96 -2.55 -9.68
N GLY A 94 -26.69 -1.41 -10.31
CA GLY A 94 -27.73 -0.47 -10.75
C GLY A 94 -28.57 0.12 -9.62
N ARG A 95 -28.04 0.15 -8.38
CA ARG A 95 -28.73 0.64 -7.17
C ARG A 95 -28.64 2.15 -6.96
N VAL A 96 -27.93 2.86 -7.83
CA VAL A 96 -27.74 4.31 -7.77
C VAL A 96 -27.85 4.88 -9.17
N SER A 97 -28.60 5.98 -9.34
CA SER A 97 -28.67 6.68 -10.62
C SER A 97 -27.32 7.37 -10.93
N PRO A 98 -26.97 7.65 -12.20
CA PRO A 98 -25.74 8.39 -12.51
C PRO A 98 -25.67 9.78 -11.84
N ALA A 99 -26.78 10.50 -11.77
CA ALA A 99 -26.86 11.81 -11.12
C ALA A 99 -26.58 11.73 -9.61
N ASP A 100 -27.26 10.80 -8.92
CA ASP A 100 -27.01 10.57 -7.49
C ASP A 100 -25.61 10.03 -7.25
N GLY A 101 -25.09 9.25 -8.20
CA GLY A 101 -23.74 8.72 -8.19
C GLY A 101 -22.68 9.82 -8.23
N GLU A 102 -22.83 10.80 -9.13
CA GLU A 102 -21.97 11.99 -9.18
C GLU A 102 -22.03 12.79 -7.88
N ALA A 103 -23.23 13.08 -7.38
CA ALA A 103 -23.40 13.82 -6.13
C ALA A 103 -22.76 13.10 -4.92
N ARG A 104 -22.91 11.77 -4.85
CA ARG A 104 -22.25 10.95 -3.81
C ARG A 104 -20.74 10.93 -3.99
N LEU A 105 -20.23 10.90 -5.22
CA LEU A 105 -18.80 10.96 -5.50
C LEU A 105 -18.22 12.32 -5.06
N ASP A 106 -18.89 13.43 -5.39
CA ASP A 106 -18.50 14.77 -4.97
C ASP A 106 -18.46 14.88 -3.43
N ALA A 107 -19.46 14.33 -2.74
CA ALA A 107 -19.49 14.27 -1.28
C ALA A 107 -18.35 13.43 -0.68
N ILE A 108 -17.94 12.35 -1.37
CA ILE A 108 -16.78 11.54 -0.94
C ILE A 108 -15.49 12.34 -1.09
N LEU A 109 -15.29 13.02 -2.23
CA LEU A 109 -14.10 13.81 -2.50
C LEU A 109 -13.98 15.02 -1.57
N ALA A 110 -15.11 15.63 -1.18
CA ALA A 110 -15.17 16.77 -0.26
C ALA A 110 -15.14 16.37 1.24
N MET A 111 -14.98 15.09 1.57
CA MET A 111 -15.06 14.61 2.95
C MET A 111 -13.96 15.22 3.84
N PRO A 112 -14.31 15.82 5.00
CA PRO A 112 -13.32 16.40 5.90
C PRO A 112 -12.39 15.33 6.50
N ASN A 113 -11.25 15.77 7.03
CA ASN A 113 -10.37 14.89 7.80
C ASN A 113 -11.11 14.41 9.07
N ARG A 114 -11.19 13.10 9.27
CA ARG A 114 -11.84 12.54 10.48
C ARG A 114 -11.08 12.87 11.75
N TYR A 115 -9.75 12.82 11.68
CA TYR A 115 -8.87 13.12 12.80
C TYR A 115 -8.00 14.35 12.51
N PRO A 116 -7.72 15.19 13.53
CA PRO A 116 -6.75 16.26 13.39
C PRO A 116 -5.35 15.69 13.11
N SER A 117 -4.51 16.52 12.49
CA SER A 117 -3.15 16.09 12.09
C SER A 117 -2.32 15.53 13.24
N ALA A 118 -2.49 16.03 14.48
CA ALA A 118 -1.78 15.54 15.65
C ALA A 118 -2.05 14.06 15.95
N ILE A 119 -3.28 13.58 15.77
CA ILE A 119 -3.62 12.17 15.95
C ILE A 119 -3.00 11.31 14.86
N ALA A 120 -2.90 11.82 13.63
CA ALA A 120 -2.22 11.10 12.55
C ALA A 120 -0.72 10.95 12.86
N VAL A 121 -0.06 12.00 13.35
CA VAL A 121 1.35 11.94 13.80
C VAL A 121 1.53 10.90 14.91
N LEU A 122 0.63 10.92 15.91
CA LEU A 122 0.62 9.93 16.99
C LEU A 122 0.43 8.50 16.46
N GLY A 123 -0.52 8.32 15.54
CA GLY A 123 -0.77 7.04 14.91
C GLY A 123 0.44 6.51 14.17
N TYR A 124 1.19 7.38 13.49
CA TYR A 124 2.41 6.96 12.78
C TYR A 124 3.54 6.57 13.72
N GLY A 125 3.74 7.29 14.84
CA GLY A 125 4.66 6.88 15.91
C GLY A 125 4.32 5.51 16.49
N ILE A 126 3.04 5.27 16.81
CA ILE A 126 2.55 3.98 17.31
C ILE A 126 2.70 2.87 16.26
N GLN A 127 2.40 3.17 15.00
CA GLN A 127 2.58 2.21 13.90
C GLN A 127 4.05 1.79 13.76
N SER A 128 4.97 2.76 13.84
CA SER A 128 6.40 2.52 13.81
C SER A 128 6.88 1.66 14.99
N ALA A 129 6.37 1.93 16.20
CA ALA A 129 6.62 1.09 17.37
C ALA A 129 6.17 -0.36 17.15
N GLY A 130 4.97 -0.56 16.58
CA GLY A 130 4.44 -1.87 16.25
C GLY A 130 5.31 -2.64 15.24
N LEU A 131 5.80 -1.96 14.20
CA LEU A 131 6.73 -2.55 13.23
C LEU A 131 8.08 -2.89 13.85
N ALA A 132 8.62 -2.04 14.74
CA ALA A 132 9.86 -2.32 15.46
C ALA A 132 9.76 -3.59 16.32
N LEU A 133 8.63 -3.78 17.03
CA LEU A 133 8.35 -4.99 17.81
C LEU A 133 8.25 -6.26 16.94
N VAL A 134 7.84 -6.12 15.67
CA VAL A 134 7.76 -7.23 14.71
C VAL A 134 9.13 -7.57 14.11
N MET A 135 9.93 -6.56 13.77
CA MET A 135 11.17 -6.75 13.01
C MET A 135 12.41 -7.02 13.87
N GLU A 136 12.62 -6.21 14.91
CA GLU A 136 13.79 -6.30 15.78
C GLU A 136 13.42 -5.82 17.19
N PRO A 137 12.80 -6.71 17.98
CA PRO A 137 12.26 -6.35 19.29
C PRO A 137 13.36 -6.19 20.33
N THR A 138 13.92 -4.98 20.37
CA THR A 138 14.82 -4.51 21.43
C THR A 138 14.26 -3.22 22.06
N PRO A 139 14.44 -2.97 23.36
CA PRO A 139 13.91 -1.76 24.00
C PRO A 139 14.44 -0.47 23.38
N LEU A 140 15.72 -0.48 22.98
CA LEU A 140 16.36 0.67 22.33
C LEU A 140 15.76 0.91 20.94
N ASN A 141 15.63 -0.13 20.12
CA ASN A 141 15.02 0.00 18.79
C ASN A 141 13.56 0.45 18.89
N LEU A 142 12.80 -0.09 19.85
CA LEU A 142 11.43 0.33 20.10
C LEU A 142 11.34 1.84 20.40
N LEU A 143 12.18 2.35 21.29
CA LEU A 143 12.21 3.77 21.65
C LEU A 143 12.60 4.63 20.43
N ILE A 144 13.68 4.26 19.74
CA ILE A 144 14.17 5.00 18.57
C ILE A 144 13.12 5.02 17.46
N ALA A 145 12.59 3.86 17.08
CA ALA A 145 11.54 3.75 16.05
C ALA A 145 10.30 4.55 16.40
N THR A 146 9.89 4.55 17.68
CA THR A 146 8.74 5.34 18.13
C THR A 146 8.99 6.84 17.94
N VAL A 147 10.12 7.36 18.42
CA VAL A 147 10.47 8.79 18.34
C VAL A 147 10.67 9.23 16.89
N LEU A 148 11.41 8.46 16.10
CA LEU A 148 11.62 8.74 14.68
C LEU A 148 10.32 8.60 13.89
N GLY A 149 9.45 7.67 14.28
CA GLY A 149 8.09 7.55 13.76
C GLY A 149 7.30 8.83 14.00
N PHE A 150 7.28 9.39 15.21
CA PHE A 150 6.64 10.70 15.44
C PHE A 150 7.20 11.79 14.52
N MET A 151 8.52 11.88 14.38
CA MET A 151 9.18 12.86 13.50
C MET A 151 8.74 12.70 12.03
N VAL A 152 8.80 11.48 11.50
CA VAL A 152 8.37 11.21 10.11
C VAL A 152 6.88 11.46 9.93
N GLY A 153 6.06 11.18 10.96
CA GLY A 153 4.64 11.52 10.96
C GLY A 153 4.41 13.02 10.78
N VAL A 154 5.23 13.87 11.41
CA VAL A 154 5.23 15.33 11.20
C VAL A 154 5.60 15.67 9.77
N PHE A 155 6.64 15.05 9.21
CA PHE A 155 7.04 15.28 7.81
C PHE A 155 5.93 14.88 6.82
N CYS A 156 5.24 13.76 7.03
CA CYS A 156 4.10 13.36 6.22
C CYS A 156 2.95 14.38 6.28
N VAL A 157 2.63 14.89 7.47
CA VAL A 157 1.60 15.92 7.63
C VAL A 157 2.01 17.24 6.98
N ALA A 158 3.27 17.65 7.14
CA ALA A 158 3.79 18.88 6.55
C ALA A 158 3.79 18.79 5.01
N GLY A 159 4.21 17.65 4.45
CA GLY A 159 4.18 17.40 3.01
C GLY A 159 2.78 17.46 2.40
N ARG A 160 1.75 17.02 3.14
CA ARG A 160 0.34 17.16 2.70
C ARG A 160 -0.14 18.61 2.65
N ARG A 161 0.44 19.51 3.43
CA ARG A 161 0.09 20.94 3.43
C ARG A 161 0.86 21.74 2.39
N LEU A 162 2.03 21.27 1.99
CA LEU A 162 2.95 21.93 1.07
C LEU A 162 3.25 21.01 -0.11
N PRO A 163 2.45 21.05 -1.20
CA PRO A 163 2.60 20.15 -2.35
C PRO A 163 4.01 20.13 -2.94
N MET A 164 4.70 21.26 -2.94
CA MET A 164 6.09 21.37 -3.41
C MET A 164 7.08 20.50 -2.62
N LEU A 165 6.82 20.27 -1.32
CA LEU A 165 7.68 19.45 -0.47
C LEU A 165 7.34 17.97 -0.55
N GLN A 166 6.13 17.60 -0.98
CA GLN A 166 5.64 16.22 -0.96
C GLN A 166 6.59 15.24 -1.67
N HIS A 167 7.18 15.66 -2.79
CA HIS A 167 8.12 14.84 -3.56
C HIS A 167 9.49 14.64 -2.89
N LEU A 168 9.87 15.51 -1.93
CA LEU A 168 11.14 15.44 -1.22
C LEU A 168 11.01 14.78 0.16
N VAL A 169 9.80 14.65 0.69
CA VAL A 169 9.53 14.04 2.00
C VAL A 169 10.24 12.69 2.18
N PRO A 170 10.25 11.75 1.20
CA PRO A 170 10.93 10.47 1.38
C PRO A 170 12.43 10.61 1.61
N ALA A 171 13.12 11.39 0.77
CA ALA A 171 14.56 11.61 0.87
C ALA A 171 14.95 12.35 2.15
N VAL A 172 14.18 13.40 2.52
CA VAL A 172 14.40 14.16 3.75
C VAL A 172 14.16 13.30 4.99
N SER A 173 13.13 12.46 4.98
CA SER A 173 12.84 11.53 6.08
C SER A 173 13.95 10.51 6.23
N ALA A 174 14.40 9.89 5.13
CA ALA A 174 15.48 8.93 5.14
C ALA A 174 16.79 9.54 5.66
N PHE A 175 17.14 10.73 5.18
CA PHE A 175 18.29 11.48 5.67
C PHE A 175 18.19 11.77 7.17
N ALA A 176 17.08 12.34 7.64
CA ALA A 176 16.92 12.70 9.05
C ALA A 176 16.95 11.47 9.98
N VAL A 177 16.25 10.40 9.61
CA VAL A 177 16.22 9.14 10.37
C VAL A 177 17.62 8.55 10.45
N SER A 178 18.33 8.42 9.32
CA SER A 178 19.70 7.90 9.29
C SER A 178 20.67 8.78 10.06
N ALA A 179 20.62 10.10 9.88
CA ALA A 179 21.53 11.03 10.54
C ALA A 179 21.37 10.97 12.07
N ILE A 180 20.13 10.92 12.57
CA ILE A 180 19.88 10.82 14.01
C ILE A 180 20.36 9.48 14.56
N CYS A 181 20.11 8.37 13.85
CA CYS A 181 20.58 7.05 14.26
C CYS A 181 22.11 6.96 14.30
N ILE A 182 22.79 7.42 13.26
CA ILE A 182 24.26 7.42 13.18
C ILE A 182 24.87 8.29 14.28
N ALA A 183 24.40 9.53 14.43
CA ALA A 183 24.88 10.43 15.47
C ALA A 183 24.60 9.89 16.89
N GLY A 184 23.45 9.23 17.08
CA GLY A 184 23.10 8.57 18.33
C GLY A 184 24.02 7.40 18.67
N ALA A 185 24.31 6.54 17.68
CA ALA A 185 25.21 5.41 17.85
C ALA A 185 26.65 5.85 18.18
N GLN A 186 27.17 6.85 17.47
CA GLN A 186 28.50 7.43 17.76
C GLN A 186 28.58 7.97 19.19
N ARG A 187 27.53 8.63 19.69
CA ARG A 187 27.49 9.14 21.07
C ARG A 187 27.37 8.06 22.14
N MET A 188 26.68 6.97 21.83
CA MET A 188 26.50 5.84 22.75
C MET A 188 27.64 4.82 22.70
N GLY A 189 28.63 5.01 21.82
CA GLY A 189 29.71 4.05 21.61
C GLY A 189 29.19 2.71 21.07
N LEU A 190 28.10 2.74 20.29
CA LEU A 190 27.58 1.55 19.62
C LEU A 190 28.38 1.33 18.34
N ASP A 191 29.00 0.15 18.22
CA ASP A 191 29.84 -0.18 17.06
C ASP A 191 29.05 -0.24 15.74
N HIS A 192 27.73 -0.47 15.81
CA HIS A 192 26.89 -0.66 14.62
C HIS A 192 25.47 -0.08 14.78
N VAL A 193 24.92 0.47 13.69
CA VAL A 193 23.51 0.87 13.55
C VAL A 193 22.78 -0.20 12.74
N SER A 194 21.74 -0.81 13.31
CA SER A 194 20.95 -1.79 12.55
C SER A 194 20.15 -1.13 11.42
N LEU A 195 20.31 -1.59 10.18
CA LEU A 195 19.45 -1.16 9.06
C LEU A 195 17.97 -1.48 9.32
N ARG A 196 17.70 -2.56 10.07
CA ARG A 196 16.33 -2.94 10.48
C ARG A 196 15.70 -1.93 11.44
N ALA A 197 16.50 -1.14 12.16
CA ALA A 197 15.99 -0.07 13.01
C ALA A 197 15.49 1.16 12.22
N LEU A 198 16.03 1.40 11.01
CA LEU A 198 15.63 2.51 10.15
C LEU A 198 14.32 2.23 9.40
N ILE A 199 13.97 0.95 9.26
CA ILE A 199 12.83 0.51 8.46
C ILE A 199 11.48 0.92 9.07
N PRO A 200 11.18 0.66 10.36
CA PRO A 200 9.90 1.04 10.95
C PRO A 200 9.50 2.51 10.77
N PRO A 201 10.38 3.52 10.97
CA PRO A 201 10.00 4.92 10.76
C PRO A 201 9.85 5.28 9.28
N LEU A 202 10.52 4.58 8.36
CA LEU A 202 10.46 4.82 6.92
C LEU A 202 9.42 3.96 6.18
N ALA A 203 8.71 3.08 6.89
CA ALA A 203 7.85 2.06 6.32
C ALA A 203 6.79 2.59 5.34
N VAL A 204 6.21 3.77 5.59
CA VAL A 204 5.21 4.37 4.68
C VAL A 204 5.77 4.70 3.30
N PHE A 205 7.07 4.97 3.22
CA PHE A 205 7.75 5.32 1.98
C PHE A 205 8.22 4.09 1.21
N LEU A 206 8.14 2.90 1.80
CA LEU A 206 8.56 1.68 1.13
C LEU A 206 7.54 1.34 0.03
N PRO A 207 7.95 1.32 -1.25
CA PRO A 207 7.04 1.22 -2.38
C PRO A 207 6.62 -0.23 -2.68
N GLY A 208 6.59 -1.08 -1.65
CA GLY A 208 6.27 -2.49 -1.84
C GLY A 208 4.92 -2.66 -2.53
N ALA A 209 3.91 -1.86 -2.19
CA ALA A 209 2.58 -1.98 -2.76
C ALA A 209 2.59 -1.60 -4.26
N ALA A 210 3.33 -0.56 -4.63
CA ALA A 210 3.48 -0.13 -6.02
C ALA A 210 4.19 -1.20 -6.86
N ILE A 211 5.30 -1.75 -6.38
CA ILE A 211 6.07 -2.82 -7.06
C ILE A 211 5.23 -4.09 -7.20
N THR A 212 4.50 -4.44 -6.15
CA THR A 212 3.61 -5.59 -6.15
C THR A 212 2.47 -5.45 -7.15
N LEU A 213 1.78 -4.30 -7.14
CA LEU A 213 0.75 -4.01 -8.12
C LEU A 213 1.33 -3.99 -9.53
N ALA A 214 2.55 -3.48 -9.71
CA ALA A 214 3.22 -3.49 -10.98
C ALA A 214 3.39 -4.90 -11.53
N VAL A 215 3.88 -5.85 -10.72
CA VAL A 215 4.02 -7.26 -11.12
C VAL A 215 2.67 -7.89 -11.45
N VAL A 216 1.62 -7.60 -10.65
CA VAL A 216 0.24 -8.05 -10.94
C VAL A 216 -0.28 -7.50 -12.27
N GLU A 217 -0.02 -6.24 -12.59
CA GLU A 217 -0.47 -5.61 -13.83
C GLU A 217 0.37 -6.08 -15.04
N LEU A 218 1.69 -6.21 -14.89
CA LEU A 218 2.59 -6.75 -15.93
C LEU A 218 2.19 -8.17 -16.33
N THR A 219 1.94 -9.04 -15.35
CA THR A 219 1.49 -10.42 -15.60
C THR A 219 0.09 -10.49 -16.23
N ALA A 220 -0.77 -9.50 -15.93
CA ALA A 220 -2.07 -9.34 -16.55
C ALA A 220 -2.03 -8.64 -17.93
N ARG A 221 -0.83 -8.41 -18.49
CA ARG A 221 -0.56 -7.71 -19.77
C ARG A 221 -0.91 -6.22 -19.78
N ASP A 222 -1.07 -5.60 -18.62
CA ASP A 222 -1.19 -4.14 -18.47
C ASP A 222 0.19 -3.48 -18.37
N VAL A 223 0.96 -3.55 -19.47
CA VAL A 223 2.38 -3.15 -19.47
C VAL A 223 2.59 -1.68 -19.11
N ILE A 224 1.75 -0.77 -19.60
CA ILE A 224 1.88 0.68 -19.33
C ILE A 224 1.68 0.97 -17.84
N SER A 225 0.63 0.42 -17.25
CA SER A 225 0.30 0.59 -15.83
C SER A 225 1.36 -0.07 -14.93
N GLY A 226 1.72 -1.31 -15.27
CA GLY A 226 2.72 -2.06 -14.52
C GLY A 226 4.09 -1.38 -14.53
N SER A 227 4.60 -1.02 -15.70
CA SER A 227 5.91 -0.36 -15.82
C SER A 227 5.94 1.00 -15.13
N SER A 228 4.88 1.82 -15.22
CA SER A 228 4.84 3.13 -14.56
C SER A 228 4.83 3.02 -13.02
N ARG A 229 4.07 2.08 -12.45
CA ARG A 229 4.11 1.79 -11.00
C ARG A 229 5.47 1.25 -10.55
N LEU A 230 6.10 0.41 -11.38
CA LEU A 230 7.43 -0.14 -11.09
C LEU A 230 8.51 0.95 -11.05
N ILE A 231 8.55 1.81 -12.07
CA ILE A 231 9.48 2.95 -12.15
C ILE A 231 9.25 3.90 -10.97
N SER A 232 8.00 4.20 -10.65
CA SER A 232 7.66 5.05 -9.50
C SER A 232 8.17 4.44 -8.19
N GLY A 233 8.05 3.12 -8.03
CA GLY A 233 8.61 2.41 -6.89
C GLY A 233 10.14 2.46 -6.85
N PHE A 234 10.83 2.29 -7.98
CA PHE A 234 12.29 2.42 -8.01
C PHE A 234 12.76 3.85 -7.69
N MET A 235 12.08 4.86 -8.21
CA MET A 235 12.39 6.26 -7.89
C MET A 235 12.26 6.53 -6.39
N GLN A 236 11.22 5.96 -5.76
CA GLN A 236 11.01 6.06 -4.32
C GLN A 236 12.13 5.37 -3.52
N ILE A 237 12.58 4.18 -3.93
CA ILE A 237 13.74 3.51 -3.29
C ILE A 237 15.00 4.34 -3.47
N ALA A 238 15.24 4.89 -4.67
CA ALA A 238 16.40 5.74 -4.96
C ALA A 238 16.42 6.99 -4.07
N GLN A 239 15.27 7.63 -3.83
CA GLN A 239 15.16 8.75 -2.90
C GLN A 239 15.51 8.37 -1.46
N LEU A 240 15.03 7.21 -0.98
CA LEU A 240 15.37 6.71 0.35
C LEU A 240 16.87 6.41 0.45
N ALA A 241 17.42 5.67 -0.51
CA ALA A 241 18.84 5.34 -0.57
C ALA A 241 19.70 6.61 -0.61
N PHE A 242 19.35 7.59 -1.44
CA PHE A 242 20.04 8.87 -1.50
C PHE A 242 20.07 9.58 -0.14
N GLY A 243 18.93 9.66 0.56
CA GLY A 243 18.88 10.27 1.89
C GLY A 243 19.80 9.55 2.90
N ILE A 244 19.79 8.22 2.89
CA ILE A 244 20.64 7.39 3.77
C ILE A 244 22.13 7.63 3.45
N LEU A 245 22.51 7.60 2.18
CA LEU A 245 23.91 7.77 1.73
C LEU A 245 24.47 9.17 2.03
N ILE A 246 23.66 10.22 1.88
CA ILE A 246 24.10 11.57 2.24
C ILE A 246 24.31 11.69 3.76
N ALA A 247 23.46 11.04 4.57
CA ALA A 247 23.63 11.02 6.02
C ALA A 247 24.91 10.29 6.44
N THR A 248 25.23 9.13 5.84
CA THR A 248 26.45 8.38 6.14
C THR A 248 27.71 9.16 5.74
N GLN A 249 27.73 9.77 4.56
CA GLN A 249 28.85 10.59 4.08
C GLN A 249 29.11 11.81 4.97
N LEU A 250 28.06 12.54 5.36
CA LEU A 250 28.22 13.75 6.18
C LEU A 250 28.66 13.45 7.62
N LEU A 251 28.30 12.28 8.17
CA LEU A 251 28.64 11.90 9.54
C LEU A 251 29.89 11.01 9.63
N GLY A 252 30.56 10.74 8.51
CA GLY A 252 31.80 9.97 8.45
C GLY A 252 31.66 8.55 9.00
N ALA A 253 30.48 7.93 8.85
CA ALA A 253 30.28 6.55 9.24
C ALA A 253 30.70 5.63 8.08
N ASP A 254 31.62 4.71 8.35
CA ASP A 254 31.95 3.65 7.41
C ASP A 254 30.69 2.80 7.18
N GLY A 255 30.32 2.57 5.91
CA GLY A 255 29.11 1.82 5.54
C GLY A 255 29.06 0.40 6.13
N THR A 256 30.21 -0.12 6.55
CA THR A 256 30.41 -1.41 7.24
C THR A 256 29.84 -1.46 8.65
N GLN A 257 29.51 -0.32 9.28
CA GLN A 257 28.88 -0.27 10.60
C GLN A 257 27.36 -0.55 10.56
N LEU A 258 26.80 -0.87 9.39
CA LEU A 258 25.38 -1.21 9.23
C LEU A 258 25.18 -2.72 9.29
N SER A 259 24.78 -3.25 10.45
CA SER A 259 24.48 -4.68 10.60
C SER A 259 23.03 -5.00 10.20
N SER A 260 22.83 -6.16 9.58
CA SER A 260 21.52 -6.71 9.20
C SER A 260 21.03 -7.83 10.14
N ASP A 261 21.81 -8.19 11.16
CA ASP A 261 21.48 -9.28 12.09
C ASP A 261 20.31 -8.92 13.01
N ALA A 262 19.30 -9.80 13.04
CA ALA A 262 18.14 -9.60 13.89
C ALA A 262 18.43 -10.04 15.32
N VAL A 263 18.35 -9.12 16.28
CA VAL A 263 18.47 -9.46 17.71
C VAL A 263 17.10 -9.30 18.38
N ASN A 264 16.57 -10.41 18.90
CA ASN A 264 15.39 -10.35 19.77
C ASN A 264 15.84 -10.32 21.24
N LYS A 265 15.61 -9.19 21.92
CA LYS A 265 15.96 -9.00 23.35
C LYS A 265 14.74 -8.87 24.26
N ILE A 266 13.52 -8.85 23.72
CA ILE A 266 12.27 -8.68 24.50
C ILE A 266 11.58 -10.04 24.74
N GLY A 267 11.54 -10.90 23.71
CA GLY A 267 11.00 -12.25 23.79
C GLY A 267 10.16 -12.68 22.58
N PRO A 268 9.79 -13.97 22.49
CA PRO A 268 9.06 -14.52 21.33
C PRO A 268 7.63 -14.00 21.15
N TRP A 269 7.02 -13.46 22.21
CA TRP A 269 5.66 -12.90 22.17
C TRP A 269 5.63 -11.48 21.58
N SER A 270 6.78 -10.80 21.52
CA SER A 270 6.88 -9.40 21.10
C SER A 270 6.31 -9.14 19.69
N PRO A 271 6.63 -9.95 18.65
CA PRO A 271 6.08 -9.72 17.32
C PRO A 271 4.55 -9.76 17.28
N TRP A 272 3.94 -10.68 18.04
CA TRP A 272 2.48 -10.80 18.11
C TRP A 272 1.80 -9.59 18.75
N VAL A 273 2.43 -9.00 19.79
CA VAL A 273 1.99 -7.72 20.36
C VAL A 273 2.26 -6.57 19.39
N GLY A 274 3.38 -6.61 18.68
CA GLY A 274 3.72 -5.66 17.63
C GLY A 274 2.65 -5.56 16.54
N VAL A 275 2.06 -6.69 16.13
CA VAL A 275 0.92 -6.71 15.19
C VAL A 275 -0.31 -5.96 15.73
N ALA A 276 -0.64 -6.11 17.02
CA ALA A 276 -1.74 -5.35 17.64
C ALA A 276 -1.44 -3.85 17.70
N VAL A 277 -0.23 -3.49 18.14
CA VAL A 277 0.22 -2.09 18.22
C VAL A 277 0.22 -1.44 16.83
N TYR A 278 0.70 -2.16 15.82
CA TYR A 278 0.65 -1.77 14.42
C TYR A 278 -0.79 -1.49 13.95
N ALA A 279 -1.74 -2.39 14.24
CA ALA A 279 -3.14 -2.22 13.86
C ALA A 279 -3.75 -0.96 14.50
N VAL A 280 -3.44 -0.67 15.77
CA VAL A 280 -3.88 0.57 16.44
C VAL A 280 -3.26 1.80 15.77
N GLY A 281 -1.96 1.76 15.48
CA GLY A 281 -1.26 2.84 14.77
C GLY A 281 -1.88 3.14 13.41
N VAL A 282 -2.20 2.11 12.62
CA VAL A 282 -2.92 2.21 11.34
C VAL A 282 -4.29 2.89 11.51
N MET A 283 -5.06 2.50 12.53
CA MET A 283 -6.38 3.10 12.80
C MET A 283 -6.30 4.60 13.09
N LEU A 284 -5.23 5.04 13.76
CA LEU A 284 -5.00 6.45 14.11
C LEU A 284 -4.41 7.24 12.94
N PHE A 285 -3.47 6.65 12.19
CA PHE A 285 -2.78 7.31 11.07
C PHE A 285 -3.66 7.46 9.83
N LEU A 286 -4.37 6.40 9.44
CA LEU A 286 -5.19 6.37 8.23
C LEU A 286 -6.66 6.73 8.48
N ALA A 287 -7.07 6.84 9.74
CA ALA A 287 -8.42 7.20 10.18
C ALA A 287 -9.60 6.42 9.55
N PRO A 288 -9.49 5.09 9.28
CA PRO A 288 -10.62 4.32 8.74
C PRO A 288 -11.81 4.25 9.73
N PRO A 289 -13.01 3.84 9.28
CA PRO A 289 -14.16 3.54 10.15
C PRO A 289 -13.78 2.65 11.33
N LEU A 290 -14.24 2.95 12.56
CA LEU A 290 -13.95 2.11 13.73
C LEU A 290 -14.44 0.67 13.57
N SER A 291 -15.50 0.47 12.77
CA SER A 291 -15.98 -0.85 12.36
C SER A 291 -14.94 -1.67 11.58
N PHE A 292 -13.85 -1.04 11.10
CA PHE A 292 -12.73 -1.68 10.41
C PHE A 292 -11.78 -2.40 11.36
N LEU A 293 -11.63 -1.96 12.60
CA LEU A 293 -10.63 -2.49 13.55
C LEU A 293 -10.65 -4.03 13.70
N PRO A 294 -11.80 -4.72 13.90
CA PRO A 294 -11.79 -6.18 14.02
C PRO A 294 -11.36 -6.88 12.72
N TRP A 295 -11.71 -6.31 11.57
CA TRP A 295 -11.30 -6.85 10.26
C TRP A 295 -9.82 -6.61 10.00
N LEU A 296 -9.31 -5.44 10.39
CA LEU A 296 -7.90 -5.11 10.34
C LEU A 296 -7.11 -6.10 11.21
N GLY A 297 -7.48 -6.27 12.47
CA GLY A 297 -6.85 -7.24 13.38
C GLY A 297 -6.83 -8.65 12.78
N LEU A 298 -7.97 -9.15 12.31
CA LEU A 298 -8.05 -10.47 11.69
C LEU A 298 -7.12 -10.60 10.47
N ILE A 299 -7.10 -9.59 9.59
CA ILE A 299 -6.29 -9.67 8.36
C ILE A 299 -4.80 -9.59 8.66
N VAL A 300 -4.37 -8.71 9.57
CA VAL A 300 -2.95 -8.54 9.88
C VAL A 300 -2.39 -9.74 10.65
N TYR A 301 -3.17 -10.32 11.57
CA TYR A 301 -2.75 -11.53 12.31
C TYR A 301 -2.70 -12.75 11.41
N THR A 302 -3.69 -12.95 10.53
CA THR A 302 -3.68 -14.10 9.62
C THR A 302 -2.55 -13.99 8.60
N ALA A 303 -2.29 -12.80 8.05
CA ALA A 303 -1.17 -12.57 7.15
C ALA A 303 0.18 -12.81 7.85
N PHE A 304 0.36 -12.26 9.05
CA PHE A 304 1.59 -12.45 9.84
C PHE A 304 1.81 -13.93 10.21
N ALA A 305 0.78 -14.64 10.65
CA ALA A 305 0.86 -16.07 10.93
C ALA A 305 1.22 -16.88 9.68
N GLY A 306 0.66 -16.52 8.51
CA GLY A 306 1.01 -17.14 7.23
C GLY A 306 2.47 -16.94 6.86
N GLN A 307 3.01 -15.73 7.06
CA GLN A 307 4.42 -15.44 6.82
C GLN A 307 5.32 -16.18 7.82
N PHE A 308 4.98 -16.16 9.10
CA PHE A 308 5.74 -16.84 10.17
C PHE A 308 5.83 -18.35 9.94
N LEU A 309 4.71 -19.00 9.59
CA LEU A 309 4.70 -20.43 9.25
C LEU A 309 5.45 -20.70 7.95
N GLY A 310 5.36 -19.81 6.97
CA GLY A 310 6.11 -19.92 5.72
C GLY A 310 7.62 -19.88 5.94
N ASP A 311 8.09 -19.01 6.83
CA ASP A 311 9.50 -18.92 7.22
C ASP A 311 10.00 -20.21 7.88
N LEU A 312 9.21 -20.78 8.79
CA LEU A 312 9.55 -22.05 9.48
C LEU A 312 9.63 -23.26 8.54
N VAL A 313 8.78 -23.32 7.51
CA VAL A 313 8.65 -24.51 6.64
C VAL A 313 9.48 -24.40 5.36
N PHE A 314 9.51 -23.23 4.74
CA PHE A 314 10.09 -23.01 3.41
C PHE A 314 11.29 -22.03 3.41
N GLY A 315 11.59 -21.42 4.56
CA GLY A 315 12.65 -20.44 4.72
C GLY A 315 12.26 -19.01 4.32
N SER A 316 13.18 -18.08 4.62
CA SER A 316 12.96 -16.63 4.53
C SER A 316 12.47 -16.14 3.16
N TYR A 317 13.01 -16.68 2.06
CA TYR A 317 12.62 -16.25 0.70
C TYR A 317 11.16 -16.59 0.34
N ALA A 318 10.62 -17.68 0.88
CA ALA A 318 9.25 -18.13 0.62
C ALA A 318 8.24 -17.62 1.66
N SER A 319 8.71 -17.11 2.81
CA SER A 319 7.86 -16.56 3.87
C SER A 319 6.90 -15.46 3.36
N GLY A 320 7.41 -14.54 2.53
CA GLY A 320 6.63 -13.47 1.92
C GLY A 320 5.55 -13.98 0.97
N PHE A 321 5.84 -15.03 0.18
CA PHE A 321 4.86 -15.70 -0.66
C PHE A 321 3.70 -16.25 0.17
N CYS A 322 4.00 -16.97 1.27
CA CYS A 322 3.00 -17.52 2.17
C CYS A 322 2.15 -16.43 2.83
N GLY A 323 2.78 -15.36 3.33
CA GLY A 323 2.09 -14.19 3.89
C GLY A 323 1.15 -13.52 2.88
N GLY A 324 1.63 -13.25 1.67
CA GLY A 324 0.84 -12.65 0.59
C GLY A 324 -0.33 -13.53 0.12
N LEU A 325 -0.11 -14.84 0.03
CA LEU A 325 -1.15 -15.82 -0.31
C LEU A 325 -2.26 -15.81 0.73
N VAL A 326 -1.91 -15.94 2.02
CA VAL A 326 -2.87 -15.95 3.12
C VAL A 326 -3.61 -14.61 3.21
N LEU A 327 -2.88 -13.49 3.14
CA LEU A 327 -3.46 -12.15 3.11
C LEU A 327 -4.53 -12.00 2.02
N THR A 328 -4.22 -12.43 0.80
CA THR A 328 -5.14 -12.31 -0.33
C THR A 328 -6.37 -13.18 -0.17
N VAL A 329 -6.18 -14.46 0.16
CA VAL A 329 -7.29 -15.42 0.31
C VAL A 329 -8.20 -14.98 1.46
N ALA A 330 -7.63 -14.58 2.59
CA ALA A 330 -8.37 -14.08 3.75
C ALA A 330 -9.15 -12.80 3.41
N ALA A 331 -8.52 -11.80 2.78
CA ALA A 331 -9.18 -10.55 2.41
C ALA A 331 -10.35 -10.78 1.44
N LEU A 332 -10.17 -11.64 0.43
CA LEU A 332 -11.23 -11.97 -0.52
C LEU A 332 -12.35 -12.77 0.14
N ALA A 333 -12.04 -13.69 1.05
CA ALA A 333 -13.03 -14.46 1.79
C ALA A 333 -13.86 -13.58 2.74
N ILE A 334 -13.19 -12.70 3.48
CA ILE A 334 -13.83 -11.75 4.39
C ILE A 334 -14.73 -10.79 3.62
N SER A 335 -14.27 -10.25 2.49
CA SER A 335 -15.01 -9.27 1.67
C SER A 335 -16.38 -9.75 1.16
N ARG A 336 -16.69 -11.05 1.24
CA ARG A 336 -18.00 -11.60 0.90
C ARG A 336 -19.07 -11.34 1.96
N ARG A 337 -18.69 -11.03 3.20
CA ARG A 337 -19.66 -10.78 4.29
C ARG A 337 -20.32 -9.42 4.09
N ARG A 338 -21.62 -9.31 4.37
CA ARG A 338 -22.40 -8.07 4.15
C ARG A 338 -21.84 -6.84 4.87
N ALA A 339 -21.23 -7.04 6.03
CA ALA A 339 -20.63 -5.98 6.85
C ALA A 339 -19.12 -5.78 6.59
N ALA A 340 -18.51 -6.55 5.68
CA ALA A 340 -17.07 -6.51 5.49
C ALA A 340 -16.63 -5.29 4.66
N PRO A 341 -15.47 -4.72 4.99
CA PRO A 341 -14.78 -3.74 4.18
C PRO A 341 -14.41 -4.27 2.79
N PRO A 342 -14.07 -3.37 1.85
CA PRO A 342 -13.55 -3.74 0.54
C PRO A 342 -12.22 -4.49 0.68
N ALA A 343 -12.01 -5.52 -0.16
CA ALA A 343 -10.79 -6.33 -0.12
C ALA A 343 -9.51 -5.49 -0.19
N ILE A 344 -9.48 -4.47 -1.04
CA ILE A 344 -8.29 -3.63 -1.22
C ILE A 344 -7.91 -2.83 0.03
N ALA A 345 -8.91 -2.36 0.79
CA ALA A 345 -8.70 -1.65 2.05
C ALA A 345 -8.13 -2.59 3.13
N MET A 346 -8.38 -3.90 3.03
CA MET A 346 -7.78 -4.90 3.93
C MET A 346 -6.37 -5.32 3.48
N ILE A 347 -6.14 -5.42 2.18
CA ILE A 347 -4.86 -5.87 1.62
C ILE A 347 -3.75 -4.84 1.92
N LEU A 348 -4.02 -3.54 1.76
CA LEU A 348 -2.96 -2.52 1.86
C LEU A 348 -2.28 -2.46 3.25
N PRO A 349 -3.00 -2.42 4.40
CA PRO A 349 -2.36 -2.46 5.70
C PRO A 349 -1.69 -3.81 6.01
N GLY A 350 -2.29 -4.93 5.58
CA GLY A 350 -1.66 -6.24 5.74
C GLY A 350 -0.35 -6.34 4.96
N PHE A 351 -0.34 -5.77 3.76
CA PHE A 351 0.84 -5.73 2.89
C PHE A 351 2.01 -4.97 3.53
N TRP A 352 1.77 -3.79 4.11
CA TRP A 352 2.84 -3.03 4.79
C TRP A 352 3.41 -3.78 6.00
N LEU A 353 2.59 -4.58 6.70
CA LEU A 353 3.05 -5.40 7.81
C LEU A 353 3.95 -6.56 7.37
N LEU A 354 3.74 -7.13 6.18
CA LEU A 354 4.60 -8.21 5.66
C LEU A 354 6.02 -7.71 5.31
N VAL A 355 6.19 -6.39 5.28
CA VAL A 355 7.45 -5.67 5.03
C VAL A 355 8.28 -6.17 3.82
N PRO A 356 7.70 -6.47 2.65
CA PRO A 356 8.52 -6.85 1.49
C PRO A 356 9.42 -5.72 1.00
N GLY A 357 9.03 -4.46 1.23
CA GLY A 357 9.79 -3.30 0.81
C GLY A 357 11.08 -3.08 1.59
N SER A 358 11.20 -3.61 2.81
CA SER A 358 12.35 -3.34 3.67
C SER A 358 13.59 -4.10 3.23
N MET A 359 13.42 -5.33 2.74
CA MET A 359 14.53 -6.05 2.13
C MET A 359 15.10 -5.26 0.96
N GLY A 360 14.25 -4.59 0.17
CA GLY A 360 14.72 -3.79 -0.95
C GLY A 360 15.41 -2.49 -0.64
N LEU A 361 15.06 -1.86 0.48
CA LEU A 361 15.87 -0.76 0.99
C LEU A 361 17.24 -1.27 1.42
N ILE A 362 17.30 -2.36 2.19
CA ILE A 362 18.55 -2.98 2.65
C ILE A 362 19.47 -3.32 1.47
N GLY A 363 18.97 -4.05 0.48
CA GLY A 363 19.80 -4.48 -0.64
C GLY A 363 20.30 -3.33 -1.53
N VAL A 364 19.54 -2.25 -1.66
CA VAL A 364 20.02 -1.05 -2.38
C VAL A 364 21.05 -0.29 -1.55
N THR A 365 20.85 -0.13 -0.24
CA THR A 365 21.84 0.54 0.61
C THR A 365 23.15 -0.23 0.72
N GLU A 366 23.10 -1.57 0.74
CA GLU A 366 24.28 -2.44 0.77
C GLU A 366 25.03 -2.42 -0.57
N LEU A 367 24.31 -2.37 -1.71
CA LEU A 367 24.91 -2.24 -3.04
C LEU A 367 25.76 -0.98 -3.16
N PHE A 368 25.30 0.14 -2.59
CA PHE A 368 26.03 1.40 -2.59
C PHE A 368 27.00 1.56 -1.39
N GLY A 369 26.99 0.61 -0.45
CA GLY A 369 27.74 0.63 0.81
C GLY A 369 29.10 -0.09 0.82
N ALA A 370 29.49 -0.70 -0.32
CA ALA A 370 30.81 -1.27 -0.64
C ALA A 370 31.00 -2.82 -0.63
N ASP A 371 30.00 -3.66 -0.29
CA ASP A 371 30.16 -5.14 -0.29
C ASP A 371 29.10 -5.92 -1.11
N GLY A 372 28.35 -5.24 -2.00
CA GLY A 372 27.12 -5.80 -2.57
C GLY A 372 27.24 -6.63 -3.84
N ASP A 373 27.50 -7.94 -3.73
CA ASP A 373 27.30 -8.90 -4.85
C ASP A 373 26.04 -9.78 -4.68
N SER A 374 25.44 -9.86 -3.48
CA SER A 374 24.33 -10.79 -3.18
C SER A 374 23.01 -10.16 -2.70
N ALA A 375 23.03 -8.91 -2.23
CA ALA A 375 21.89 -8.29 -1.55
C ALA A 375 20.79 -7.73 -2.48
N PHE A 376 21.17 -7.18 -3.63
CA PHE A 376 20.23 -6.68 -4.64
C PHE A 376 19.43 -7.83 -5.30
N PRO A 377 20.01 -8.98 -5.66
CA PRO A 377 19.25 -10.14 -6.10
C PRO A 377 18.24 -10.64 -5.05
N ALA A 378 18.65 -10.76 -3.78
CA ALA A 378 17.79 -11.22 -2.68
C ALA A 378 16.56 -10.31 -2.48
N THR A 379 16.76 -9.00 -2.58
CA THR A 379 15.71 -7.97 -2.59
C THR A 379 14.67 -8.22 -3.67
N VAL A 380 15.12 -8.36 -4.91
CA VAL A 380 14.23 -8.52 -6.07
C VAL A 380 13.45 -9.82 -5.94
N ILE A 381 14.10 -10.89 -5.47
CA ILE A 381 13.48 -12.19 -5.19
C ILE A 381 12.37 -12.05 -4.13
N SER A 382 12.61 -11.34 -3.02
CA SER A 382 11.61 -11.17 -1.96
C SER A 382 10.36 -10.41 -2.45
N MET A 383 10.56 -9.33 -3.21
CA MET A 383 9.45 -8.55 -3.77
C MET A 383 8.64 -9.36 -4.78
N ILE A 384 9.31 -10.11 -5.66
CA ILE A 384 8.67 -11.04 -6.60
C ILE A 384 7.92 -12.13 -5.84
N SER A 385 8.50 -12.69 -4.78
CA SER A 385 7.90 -13.72 -3.93
C SER A 385 6.56 -13.28 -3.35
N VAL A 386 6.47 -12.07 -2.79
CA VAL A 386 5.19 -11.53 -2.28
C VAL A 386 4.19 -11.27 -3.40
N ALA A 387 4.63 -10.70 -4.52
CA ALA A 387 3.76 -10.45 -5.67
C ALA A 387 3.16 -11.76 -6.22
N LEU A 388 3.99 -12.80 -6.36
CA LEU A 388 3.55 -14.13 -6.76
C LEU A 388 2.63 -14.77 -5.72
N GLY A 389 2.87 -14.54 -4.42
CA GLY A 389 1.98 -15.00 -3.35
C GLY A 389 0.58 -14.40 -3.46
N LEU A 390 0.49 -13.09 -3.69
CA LEU A 390 -0.79 -12.41 -3.90
C LEU A 390 -1.49 -12.89 -5.18
N GLN A 391 -0.75 -13.09 -6.27
CA GLN A 391 -1.29 -13.65 -7.51
C GLN A 391 -1.79 -15.09 -7.32
N ALA A 392 -1.01 -15.94 -6.67
CA ALA A 392 -1.40 -17.31 -6.36
C ALA A 392 -2.67 -17.34 -5.51
N GLY A 393 -2.79 -16.46 -4.52
CA GLY A 393 -4.00 -16.28 -3.73
C GLY A 393 -5.22 -15.90 -4.57
N LEU A 394 -5.06 -14.98 -5.54
CA LEU A 394 -6.11 -14.60 -6.48
C LEU A 394 -6.53 -15.77 -7.38
N VAL A 395 -5.58 -16.51 -7.95
CA VAL A 395 -5.85 -17.66 -8.83
C VAL A 395 -6.53 -18.78 -8.06
N LEU A 396 -6.01 -19.14 -6.88
CA LEU A 396 -6.61 -20.16 -6.01
C LEU A 396 -8.05 -19.80 -5.64
N TRP A 397 -8.31 -18.52 -5.38
CA TRP A 397 -9.66 -18.02 -5.13
C TRP A 397 -10.59 -18.16 -6.34
N GLN A 398 -10.09 -17.92 -7.56
CA GLN A 398 -10.87 -18.10 -8.78
C GLN A 398 -11.19 -19.58 -9.03
N LEU A 399 -10.23 -20.48 -8.84
CA LEU A 399 -10.40 -21.92 -9.01
C LEU A 399 -11.44 -22.51 -8.04
N THR A 400 -11.37 -22.12 -6.76
CA THR A 400 -12.37 -22.55 -5.76
C THR A 400 -13.77 -22.04 -6.10
N ARG A 401 -13.88 -20.86 -6.71
CA ARG A 401 -15.17 -20.31 -7.18
C ARG A 401 -15.71 -21.06 -8.39
N PHE A 402 -14.84 -21.46 -9.33
CA PHE A 402 -15.24 -22.26 -10.49
C PHE A 402 -15.78 -23.63 -10.04
N ARG A 403 -15.06 -24.31 -9.14
CA ARG A 403 -15.49 -25.59 -8.56
C ARG A 403 -16.82 -25.50 -7.81
N ARG A 404 -17.06 -24.43 -7.03
CA ARG A 404 -18.36 -24.23 -6.33
C ARG A 404 -19.54 -23.91 -7.25
N ARG A 405 -19.30 -23.47 -8.49
CA ARG A 405 -20.35 -23.27 -9.50
C ARG A 405 -20.59 -24.52 -10.36
N ALA A 406 -19.62 -25.43 -10.40
CA ALA A 406 -19.68 -26.70 -11.12
C ALA A 406 -20.13 -27.87 -10.23
N ALA A 407 -20.27 -27.67 -8.92
CA ALA A 407 -20.91 -28.63 -8.03
C ALA A 407 -22.45 -28.43 -8.13
N PRO A 408 -23.21 -29.49 -8.47
CA PRO A 408 -24.65 -29.43 -8.72
C PRO A 408 -25.47 -29.06 -7.49
#